data_AF-A0A914CHR9-F1
#
_entry.id   AF-A0A914CHR9-F1
#
_cell.length_a   1.000
_cell.length_b   1.000
_cell.length_c   1.000
_cell.angle_alpha   90.00
_cell.angle_beta   90.00
_cell.angle_gamma   90.00
#
_symmetry.space_group_name_H-M   'P 1'
#
loop_
_entity.id
_entity.type
_entity.pdbx_description
1 polymer ?
#
loop_
_entity_poly.entity_id
_entity_poly.type
_entity_poly.pdbx_seq_one_letter_code
_entity_poly.pdbx_strand_id
1 'polypeptide(L)'
;MSVWLGGTKNGSSWTWTDGNPFSFISQPSSGNCLAISPSQTTSNWYSRNCSTNLPYLREIPAEVETFSSCPPKPTINPTNPCKQGYSFFPKWNYCYKYVNEGLDF
;
A
#
# COMPACT_ATOMS: atom_id res chain seq x y z
N MET A 1 -6.59 -7.16 -25.55
CA MET A 1 -7.68 -7.37 -24.56
C MET A 1 -7.20 -6.83 -23.22
N SER A 2 -8.07 -6.25 -22.39
CA SER A 2 -7.71 -5.75 -21.05
C SER A 2 -8.50 -6.47 -19.97
N VAL A 3 -7.89 -6.65 -18.80
CA VAL A 3 -8.48 -7.32 -17.63
C VAL A 3 -8.27 -6.46 -16.38
N TRP A 4 -9.23 -6.46 -15.45
CA TRP A 4 -9.12 -5.78 -14.16
C TRP A 4 -8.15 -6.48 -13.19
N LEU A 5 -7.40 -5.68 -12.43
CA LEU A 5 -6.44 -6.12 -11.41
C LEU A 5 -6.90 -5.92 -9.95
N GLY A 6 -8.02 -5.22 -9.72
CA GLY A 6 -8.51 -4.92 -8.35
C GLY A 6 -7.85 -3.71 -7.68
N GLY A 7 -6.97 -2.97 -8.38
CA GLY A 7 -6.47 -1.70 -7.87
C GLY A 7 -7.48 -0.58 -8.05
N THR A 8 -7.79 0.15 -6.98
CA THR A 8 -8.72 1.28 -6.97
C THR A 8 -8.06 2.53 -6.43
N LYS A 9 -8.48 3.70 -6.91
CA LYS A 9 -7.99 4.99 -6.44
C LYS A 9 -9.05 5.68 -5.59
N ASN A 10 -8.69 6.04 -4.35
CA ASN A 10 -9.48 6.92 -3.50
C ASN A 10 -8.74 8.25 -3.30
N GLY A 11 -9.25 9.32 -3.91
CA GLY A 11 -8.56 10.61 -3.97
C GLY A 11 -7.21 10.49 -4.71
N SER A 12 -6.11 10.66 -3.98
CA SER A 12 -4.74 10.56 -4.52
C SER A 12 -4.07 9.19 -4.29
N SER A 13 -4.68 8.31 -3.50
CA SER A 13 -4.07 7.07 -3.04
C SER A 13 -4.63 5.86 -3.77
N TRP A 14 -3.73 4.95 -4.16
CA TRP A 14 -4.07 3.64 -4.70
C TRP A 14 -4.15 2.60 -3.60
N THR A 15 -5.13 1.71 -3.70
CA THR A 15 -5.35 0.60 -2.77
C THR A 15 -5.77 -0.64 -3.53
N TRP A 16 -5.34 -1.81 -3.07
CA TRP A 16 -5.88 -3.08 -3.55
C TRP A 16 -7.20 -3.43 -2.86
N THR A 17 -8.10 -4.09 -3.59
CA THR A 17 -9.39 -4.55 -3.04
C THR A 17 -9.27 -5.68 -2.02
N ASP A 18 -8.11 -6.32 -1.93
CA ASP A 18 -7.81 -7.41 -0.99
C ASP A 18 -7.26 -6.92 0.37
N GLY A 19 -6.97 -5.62 0.50
CA GLY A 19 -6.39 -5.00 1.69
C GLY A 19 -4.87 -5.08 1.80
N ASN A 20 -4.17 -5.70 0.84
CA ASN A 20 -2.71 -5.71 0.80
C ASN A 20 -2.13 -4.30 0.58
N PRO A 21 -0.93 -4.01 1.11
CA PRO A 21 -0.29 -2.72 0.91
C PRO A 21 0.01 -2.47 -0.57
N PHE A 22 -0.35 -1.28 -1.05
CA PHE A 22 -0.03 -0.85 -2.40
C PHE A 22 1.42 -0.34 -2.48
N SER A 23 2.39 -1.25 -2.57
CA SER A 23 3.84 -0.96 -2.48
C SER A 23 4.57 -0.91 -3.82
N PHE A 24 3.97 -1.42 -4.90
CA PHE A 24 4.53 -1.38 -6.25
C PHE A 24 3.60 -0.58 -7.17
N ILE A 25 4.16 0.35 -7.94
CA ILE A 25 3.42 1.13 -8.92
C ILE A 25 4.14 1.10 -10.27
N SER A 26 3.45 0.63 -11.31
CA SER A 26 3.74 1.08 -12.67
C SER A 26 2.82 2.27 -12.94
N GLN A 27 3.39 3.42 -13.28
CA GLN A 27 2.72 4.74 -13.35
C GLN A 27 1.30 4.66 -13.97
N PRO A 28 0.22 4.72 -13.18
CA PRO A 28 -1.12 4.64 -13.72
C PRO A 28 -1.58 6.04 -14.17
N SER A 29 -2.24 6.06 -15.34
CA SER A 29 -2.75 7.24 -16.05
C SER A 29 -3.97 7.92 -15.36
N SER A 30 -4.80 8.64 -16.13
CA SER A 30 -6.06 9.25 -15.68
C SER A 30 -7.21 8.22 -15.56
N GLY A 31 -7.49 7.77 -14.34
CA GLY A 31 -8.56 6.80 -14.05
C GLY A 31 -8.53 6.31 -12.61
N ASN A 32 -9.58 5.58 -12.21
CA ASN A 32 -9.79 5.17 -10.82
C ASN A 32 -9.75 3.65 -10.60
N CYS A 33 -9.71 2.85 -11.66
CA CYS A 33 -9.57 1.39 -11.59
C CYS A 33 -8.41 0.90 -12.46
N LEU A 34 -7.59 -0.03 -11.94
CA LEU A 34 -6.42 -0.58 -12.64
C LEU A 34 -6.78 -1.79 -13.51
N ALA A 35 -6.40 -1.70 -14.78
CA ALA A 35 -6.45 -2.79 -15.74
C ALA A 35 -5.06 -3.05 -16.32
N ILE A 36 -4.82 -4.28 -16.75
CA ILE A 36 -3.66 -4.66 -17.55
C ILE A 36 -4.11 -5.16 -18.91
N SER A 37 -3.28 -4.96 -19.94
CA SER A 37 -3.50 -5.55 -21.26
C SER A 37 -2.47 -6.64 -21.53
N PRO A 38 -2.76 -7.92 -21.24
CA PRO A 38 -1.77 -9.00 -21.34
C PRO A 38 -1.29 -9.24 -22.78
N SER A 39 -1.99 -8.72 -23.78
CA SER A 39 -1.59 -8.78 -25.19
C SER A 39 -0.59 -7.70 -25.62
N GLN A 40 -0.20 -6.78 -24.74
CA GLN A 40 0.80 -5.75 -25.04
C GLN A 40 2.17 -6.18 -24.52
N THR A 41 3.22 -5.92 -25.30
CA THR A 41 4.62 -6.25 -24.97
C THR A 41 5.12 -5.54 -23.71
N THR A 42 4.46 -4.45 -23.32
CA THR A 42 4.68 -3.76 -22.06
C THR A 42 3.55 -4.10 -21.09
N SER A 43 3.89 -4.77 -19.99
CA SER A 43 2.99 -5.07 -18.86
C SER A 43 2.65 -3.80 -18.04
N ASN A 44 2.37 -2.69 -18.71
CA ASN A 44 1.99 -1.45 -18.07
C ASN A 44 0.58 -1.58 -17.49
N TRP A 45 0.39 -1.03 -16.29
CA TRP A 45 -0.94 -0.89 -15.74
C TRP A 45 -1.58 0.38 -16.30
N TYR A 46 -2.84 0.25 -16.66
CA TYR A 46 -3.65 1.33 -17.19
C TYR A 46 -4.72 1.65 -16.17
N SER A 47 -4.95 2.93 -15.94
CA SER A 47 -6.13 3.36 -15.21
C SER A 47 -7.30 3.56 -16.19
N ARG A 48 -8.51 3.15 -15.78
CA ARG A 48 -9.75 3.28 -16.55
C ARG A 48 -10.91 3.68 -15.65
N ASN A 49 -12.01 4.10 -16.26
CA ASN A 49 -13.29 4.30 -15.56
C ASN A 49 -13.83 2.93 -15.09
N CYS A 50 -14.12 2.82 -13.80
CA CYS A 50 -14.59 1.61 -13.15
C CYS A 50 -15.92 1.08 -13.72
N SER A 51 -16.73 1.93 -14.36
CA SER A 51 -17.97 1.53 -15.03
C SER A 51 -17.76 0.82 -16.37
N THR A 52 -16.50 0.69 -16.83
CA THR A 52 -16.18 -0.05 -18.06
C THR A 52 -16.39 -1.55 -17.84
N ASN A 53 -17.16 -2.19 -18.72
CA ASN A 53 -17.31 -3.63 -18.70
C ASN A 53 -16.04 -4.32 -19.24
N LEU A 54 -15.26 -4.92 -18.34
CA LEU A 54 -14.07 -5.71 -18.67
C LEU A 54 -14.07 -7.01 -17.85
N PRO A 55 -13.48 -8.11 -18.39
CA PRO A 55 -13.15 -9.28 -17.59
C PRO A 55 -12.17 -8.92 -16.46
N TYR A 56 -12.10 -9.77 -15.43
CA TYR A 56 -11.25 -9.55 -14.27
C TYR A 56 -10.38 -10.77 -13.97
N LEU A 57 -9.22 -10.53 -13.36
CA LEU A 57 -8.42 -11.57 -12.75
C LEU A 57 -8.83 -11.75 -11.30
N ARG A 58 -8.82 -13.00 -10.83
CA ARG A 58 -9.03 -13.32 -9.42
C ARG A 58 -7.76 -13.92 -8.86
N GLU A 59 -7.22 -13.29 -7.83
CA GLU A 59 -6.19 -13.89 -7.00
C GLU A 59 -6.83 -14.91 -6.06
N ILE A 60 -6.23 -16.09 -5.99
CA ILE A 60 -6.55 -17.10 -4.99
C ILE A 60 -5.39 -17.08 -4.02
N PRO A 61 -5.60 -16.75 -2.73
CA PRO A 61 -4.50 -16.72 -1.78
C PRO A 61 -3.86 -18.10 -1.73
N ALA A 62 -2.52 -18.14 -1.83
CA ALA A 62 -1.78 -19.32 -1.44
C ALA A 62 -2.10 -19.63 0.04
N GLU A 63 -2.06 -20.89 0.45
CA GLU A 63 -2.23 -21.25 1.86
C GLU A 63 -1.33 -20.36 2.72
N VAL A 64 -1.96 -19.48 3.49
CA VAL A 64 -1.25 -18.44 4.23
C VAL A 64 -0.52 -19.14 5.36
N GLU A 65 0.81 -19.21 5.29
CA GLU A 65 1.60 -19.30 6.51
C GLU A 65 1.26 -18.04 7.32
N THR A 66 0.45 -18.24 8.36
CA THR A 66 -0.03 -17.19 9.24
C THR A 66 1.13 -16.69 10.08
N PHE A 67 1.97 -15.83 9.51
CA PHE A 67 2.89 -15.03 10.28
C PHE A 67 2.09 -13.95 11.00
N SER A 68 1.50 -14.32 12.14
CA SER A 68 1.02 -13.37 13.13
C SER A 68 2.22 -12.58 13.66
N SER A 69 2.50 -11.45 13.02
CA SER A 69 3.66 -10.62 13.33
C SER A 69 3.37 -9.59 14.42
N CYS A 70 2.34 -9.77 15.26
CA CYS A 70 2.16 -8.88 16.40
C CYS A 70 3.11 -9.31 17.51
N PRO A 71 4.24 -8.62 17.74
CA PRO A 71 5.05 -8.89 18.92
C PRO A 71 4.19 -8.68 20.17
N PRO A 72 4.43 -9.46 21.23
CA PRO A 72 3.71 -9.29 22.48
C PRO A 72 3.85 -7.86 22.99
N LYS A 73 2.74 -7.25 23.41
CA LYS A 73 2.72 -5.92 24.01
C LYS A 73 3.65 -5.90 25.23
N PRO A 74 4.62 -4.96 25.32
CA PRO A 74 5.49 -4.84 26.48
C PRO A 74 4.69 -4.65 27.77
N THR A 75 5.05 -5.41 28.82
CA THR A 75 4.36 -5.41 30.13
C THR A 75 4.66 -4.15 30.97
N ILE A 76 5.67 -3.37 30.59
CA ILE A 76 6.09 -2.17 31.30
C ILE A 76 5.97 -0.99 30.33
N ASN A 77 5.14 0.00 30.66
CA ASN A 77 5.12 1.29 29.97
C ASN A 77 6.22 2.17 30.58
N PRO A 78 7.39 2.33 29.95
CA PRO A 78 8.39 3.26 30.45
C PRO A 78 7.82 4.69 30.45
N THR A 79 8.11 5.45 31.52
CA THR A 79 7.66 6.84 31.73
C THR A 79 8.12 7.79 30.62
N ASN A 80 9.16 7.41 29.86
CA ASN A 80 9.55 8.07 28.63
C ASN A 80 10.25 7.05 27.69
N PRO A 81 9.54 6.44 26.73
CA PRO A 81 10.09 5.39 25.86
C PRO A 81 11.15 5.88 24.86
N CYS A 82 11.28 7.20 24.69
CA CYS A 82 12.05 7.77 23.59
C CYS A 82 13.36 8.41 24.04
N LYS A 83 14.41 8.24 23.23
CA LYS A 83 15.66 9.00 23.36
C LYS A 83 15.38 10.50 23.15
N GLN A 84 16.22 11.36 23.74
CA GLN A 84 16.10 12.81 23.61
C GLN A 84 16.03 13.24 22.14
N GLY A 85 15.08 14.12 21.82
CA GLY A 85 14.84 14.60 20.45
C GLY A 85 13.88 13.74 19.61
N TYR A 86 13.36 12.64 20.16
CA TYR A 86 12.29 11.85 19.54
C TYR A 86 10.97 12.04 20.27
N SER A 87 9.88 12.08 19.52
CA SER A 87 8.51 12.11 20.05
C SER A 87 7.90 10.71 20.02
N PHE A 88 7.22 10.32 21.10
CA PHE A 88 6.52 9.04 21.20
C PHE A 88 5.17 9.10 20.49
N PHE A 89 4.87 8.09 19.68
CA PHE A 89 3.57 7.95 19.00
C PHE A 89 2.81 6.74 19.57
N PRO A 90 1.84 6.96 20.48
CA PRO A 90 1.16 5.88 21.21
C PRO A 90 0.45 4.87 20.32
N LYS A 91 -0.05 5.31 19.16
CA LYS A 91 -0.77 4.44 18.21
C LYS A 91 0.11 3.34 17.61
N TRP A 92 1.41 3.58 17.49
CA TRP A 92 2.34 2.64 16.85
C TRP A 92 3.40 2.12 17.81
N ASN A 93 3.49 2.67 19.03
CA ASN A 93 4.50 2.34 20.03
C ASN A 93 5.94 2.53 19.52
N TYR A 94 6.16 3.52 18.64
CA TYR A 94 7.46 3.90 18.10
C TYR A 94 7.79 5.36 18.41
N CYS A 95 9.08 5.67 18.34
CA CYS A 95 9.64 7.00 18.52
C CYS A 95 10.04 7.58 17.16
N TYR A 96 9.56 8.78 16.83
CA TYR A 96 9.86 9.45 15.56
C TYR A 96 10.54 10.79 15.82
N LYS A 97 11.46 11.20 14.95
CA LYS A 97 12.10 12.52 14.97
C LYS A 97 11.93 13.16 13.60
N TYR A 98 11.36 14.37 13.58
CA TYR A 98 11.37 15.17 12.38
C TYR A 98 12.77 15.76 12.20
N VAL A 99 13.37 15.58 11.02
CA VAL A 99 14.66 16.16 10.67
C VAL A 99 14.39 17.28 9.67
N ASN A 100 14.55 18.54 10.09
CA ASN A 100 14.45 19.74 9.23
C ASN A 100 15.78 20.01 8.50
N GLU A 101 16.55 18.98 8.15
CA GLU A 101 17.67 19.18 7.24
C GLU A 101 17.06 19.20 5.85
N GLY A 102 17.23 20.32 5.14
CA GLY A 102 16.81 20.45 3.76
C GLY A 102 17.32 19.23 2.99
N LEU A 103 16.44 18.60 2.22
CA LEU A 103 16.88 17.65 1.21
C LEU A 103 17.62 18.49 0.17
N ASP A 104 18.92 18.71 0.37
CA ASP A 104 19.82 19.20 -0.68
C ASP A 104 19.85 18.13 -1.76
N PHE A 105 18.99 18.32 -2.77
CA PHE A 105 19.02 17.63 -4.05
C PHE A 105 19.88 18.42 -5.04
#